data_AF-A0A519ET55-F1
#
_entry.id   AF-A0A519ET55-F1
#
_cell.length_a   1.000
_cell.length_b   1.000
_cell.length_c   1.000
_cell.angle_alpha   90.00
_cell.angle_beta   90.00
_cell.angle_gamma   90.00
#
_symmetry.space_group_name_H-M   'P 1'
#
loop_
_entity.id
_entity.type
_entity.pdbx_description
1 polymer ?
#
loop_
_entity_poly.entity_id
_entity_poly.type
_entity_poly.pdbx_seq_one_letter_code
_entity_poly.pdbx_strand_id
1 'polypeptide(L)'
;MQDVQREIARQLNVQPPFANDEALQAEVSRRVQFIKDCLHNARLKVLVLGISGGVDSLTAGLMAQRAIRELRESTGDNAYTFVAVRLPYHIQHDEHEATASVDFINPDERHTVDIAPSVKALVDQIKAFEGQPANTVDFVKG
;
A
#
# COMPACT_ATOMS: atom_id res chain seq x y z
N MET A 1 -31.84 -0.33 -10.12
CA MET A 1 -30.57 -1.09 -9.98
C MET A 1 -29.47 -0.54 -10.89
N GLN A 2 -29.69 -0.40 -12.21
CA GLN A 2 -28.70 0.21 -13.12
C GLN A 2 -28.31 1.66 -12.74
N ASP A 3 -29.27 2.47 -12.28
CA ASP A 3 -28.98 3.86 -11.88
C ASP A 3 -28.10 3.94 -10.62
N VAL A 4 -28.30 3.02 -9.66
CA VAL A 4 -27.48 2.94 -8.43
C VAL A 4 -26.06 2.51 -8.76
N GLN A 5 -25.88 1.53 -9.65
CA GLN A 5 -24.54 1.11 -10.10
C GLN A 5 -23.79 2.27 -10.76
N ARG A 6 -24.45 3.01 -11.66
CA ARG A 6 -23.86 4.17 -12.35
C ARG A 6 -23.48 5.27 -11.37
N GLU A 7 -24.33 5.52 -10.37
CA GLU A 7 -24.05 6.51 -9.35
C GLU A 7 -22.85 6.12 -8.47
N ILE A 8 -22.76 4.87 -8.04
CA ILE A 8 -21.60 4.37 -7.28
C ILE A 8 -20.31 4.49 -8.11
N ALA A 9 -20.33 4.06 -9.39
CA ALA A 9 -19.16 4.14 -10.25
C ALA A 9 -18.68 5.59 -10.45
N ARG A 10 -19.63 6.53 -10.58
CA ARG A 10 -19.35 7.96 -10.67
C ARG A 10 -18.74 8.51 -9.38
N GLN A 11 -19.30 8.17 -8.21
CA GLN A 11 -18.79 8.62 -6.92
C GLN A 11 -17.38 8.10 -6.62
N LEU A 12 -17.09 6.84 -6.97
CA LEU A 12 -15.79 6.23 -6.77
C LEU A 12 -14.78 6.59 -7.86
N ASN A 13 -15.16 7.41 -8.85
CA ASN A 13 -14.35 7.77 -10.02
C ASN A 13 -13.72 6.53 -10.69
N VAL A 14 -14.52 5.48 -10.86
CA VAL A 14 -14.09 4.23 -11.49
C VAL A 14 -13.63 4.54 -12.91
N GLN A 15 -12.41 4.13 -13.24
CA GLN A 15 -11.90 4.30 -14.59
C GLN A 15 -12.70 3.43 -15.56
N PRO A 16 -13.18 3.97 -16.70
CA PRO A 16 -13.77 3.15 -17.75
C PRO A 16 -12.81 2.06 -18.22
N PRO A 17 -13.30 0.97 -18.83
CA PRO A 17 -12.44 -0.03 -19.45
C PRO A 17 -11.44 0.62 -20.42
N PHE A 18 -10.17 0.24 -20.31
CA PHE A 18 -9.14 0.76 -21.21
C PHE A 18 -9.42 0.30 -22.64
N ALA A 19 -9.40 1.24 -23.59
CA ALA A 19 -9.66 0.94 -25.00
C ALA A 19 -8.50 0.20 -25.68
N ASN A 20 -7.28 0.43 -25.21
CA ASN A 20 -6.04 -0.14 -25.74
C ASN A 20 -4.90 0.04 -24.72
N ASP A 21 -3.70 -0.44 -25.07
CA ASP A 21 -2.51 -0.32 -24.24
C ASP A 21 -2.06 1.13 -24.02
N GLU A 22 -2.29 2.02 -24.98
CA GLU A 22 -1.95 3.45 -24.84
C GLU A 22 -2.77 4.11 -23.72
N ALA A 23 -4.08 3.82 -23.65
CA ALA A 23 -4.94 4.30 -22.58
C ALA A 23 -4.51 3.76 -21.21
N LEU A 24 -4.07 2.49 -21.14
CA LEU A 24 -3.49 1.91 -19.93
C LEU A 24 -2.20 2.65 -19.51
N GLN A 25 -1.28 2.87 -20.44
CA GLN A 25 -0.02 3.58 -20.16
C GLN A 25 -0.25 5.04 -19.75
N ALA A 26 -1.25 5.71 -20.32
CA ALA A 26 -1.67 7.05 -19.92
C ALA A 26 -2.16 7.07 -18.47
N GLU A 27 -2.94 6.06 -18.05
CA GLU A 27 -3.42 5.95 -16.67
C GLU A 27 -2.27 5.67 -15.68
N VAL A 28 -1.32 4.81 -16.04
CA VAL A 28 -0.09 4.59 -15.24
C VAL A 28 0.68 5.90 -15.07
N SER A 29 0.91 6.63 -16.17
CA SER A 29 1.65 7.89 -16.15
C SER A 29 0.93 8.96 -15.33
N ARG A 30 -0.41 9.05 -15.44
CA ARG A 30 -1.24 9.95 -14.64
C ARG A 30 -1.10 9.68 -13.15
N ARG A 31 -1.11 8.41 -12.73
CA ARG A 31 -0.97 8.00 -11.32
C ARG A 31 0.44 8.25 -10.78
N VAL A 32 1.47 7.96 -11.57
CA VAL A 32 2.87 8.28 -11.20
C VAL A 32 3.05 9.79 -11.05
N GLN A 33 2.52 10.59 -11.98
CA GLN A 33 2.57 12.05 -11.86
C GLN A 33 1.85 12.56 -10.61
N PHE A 34 0.66 12.03 -10.32
CA PHE A 34 -0.07 12.36 -9.10
C PHE A 34 0.76 12.09 -7.83
N ILE A 35 1.47 10.96 -7.75
CA ILE A 35 2.36 10.65 -6.62
C ILE A 35 3.48 11.69 -6.49
N LYS A 36 4.11 12.08 -7.61
CA LYS A 36 5.16 13.11 -7.63
C LYS A 36 4.62 14.46 -7.16
N ASP A 37 3.43 14.85 -7.62
CA ASP A 37 2.77 16.09 -7.24
C ASP A 37 2.44 16.10 -5.74
N CYS A 38 2.00 14.97 -5.17
CA CYS A 38 1.77 14.84 -3.74
C CYS A 38 3.04 15.11 -2.92
N LEU A 39 4.18 14.51 -3.30
CA LEU A 39 5.47 14.76 -2.63
C LEU A 39 5.87 16.23 -2.73
N HIS A 40 5.77 16.82 -3.93
CA HIS A 40 6.09 18.21 -4.16
C HIS A 40 5.24 19.15 -3.29
N ASN A 41 3.93 18.98 -3.33
CA ASN A 41 2.97 19.81 -2.59
C ASN A 41 3.14 19.69 -1.07
N ALA A 42 3.44 18.49 -0.58
CA ALA A 42 3.71 18.24 0.82
C ALA A 42 5.12 18.68 1.26
N ARG A 43 6.01 19.03 0.32
CA ARG A 43 7.44 19.28 0.55
C ARG A 43 8.13 18.09 1.22
N LEU A 44 7.72 16.88 0.85
CA LEU A 44 8.27 15.62 1.35
C LEU A 44 9.14 14.96 0.28
N LYS A 45 10.00 14.04 0.73
CA LYS A 45 10.94 13.31 -0.13
C LYS A 45 10.77 11.79 -0.04
N VAL A 46 10.14 11.30 1.03
CA VAL A 46 10.07 9.88 1.33
C VAL A 46 8.65 9.38 1.18
N LEU A 47 8.50 8.24 0.51
CA LEU A 47 7.27 7.46 0.50
C LEU A 47 7.49 6.18 1.30
N VAL A 48 6.50 5.80 2.10
CA VAL A 48 6.51 4.56 2.89
C VAL A 48 5.25 3.77 2.54
N LEU A 49 5.40 2.48 2.23
CA LEU A 49 4.26 1.61 1.93
C LEU A 49 4.45 0.21 2.52
N GLY A 50 3.39 -0.30 3.16
CA GLY A 50 3.29 -1.69 3.58
C GLY A 50 3.12 -2.61 2.37
N ILE A 51 3.99 -3.62 2.22
CA ILE A 51 3.92 -4.61 1.15
C ILE A 51 3.45 -5.94 1.73
N SER A 52 2.26 -6.39 1.31
CA SER A 52 1.62 -7.61 1.82
C SER A 52 1.78 -8.82 0.90
N GLY A 53 2.23 -8.64 -0.35
CA GLY A 53 2.23 -9.68 -1.37
C GLY A 53 1.04 -9.62 -2.33
N GLY A 54 -0.03 -8.90 -1.94
CA GLY A 54 -1.20 -8.69 -2.79
C GLY A 54 -0.94 -7.72 -3.95
N VAL A 55 -1.68 -7.91 -5.05
CA VAL A 55 -1.55 -7.13 -6.30
C VAL A 55 -1.71 -5.62 -6.10
N ASP A 56 -2.54 -5.20 -5.14
CA ASP A 56 -2.76 -3.78 -4.84
C ASP A 56 -1.49 -3.11 -4.32
N SER A 57 -0.87 -3.70 -3.30
CA SER A 57 0.38 -3.19 -2.70
C SER A 57 1.54 -3.29 -3.68
N LEU A 58 1.57 -4.33 -4.52
CA LEU A 58 2.57 -4.50 -5.58
C LEU A 58 2.46 -3.40 -6.62
N THR A 59 1.26 -3.14 -7.14
CA THR A 59 1.01 -2.12 -8.16
C THR A 59 1.33 -0.72 -7.63
N ALA A 60 0.87 -0.41 -6.42
CA ALA A 60 1.17 0.86 -5.76
C ALA A 60 2.67 1.03 -5.50
N GLY A 61 3.36 -0.02 -5.03
CA GLY A 61 4.81 0.00 -4.79
C GLY A 61 5.62 0.24 -6.06
N LEU A 62 5.26 -0.40 -7.17
CA LEU A 62 5.89 -0.18 -8.47
C LEU A 62 5.73 1.27 -8.96
N MET A 63 4.54 1.84 -8.81
CA MET A 63 4.28 3.24 -9.17
C MET A 63 5.05 4.20 -8.25
N ALA A 64 5.13 3.91 -6.95
CA ALA A 64 5.88 4.72 -5.99
C ALA A 64 7.39 4.70 -6.27
N GLN A 65 7.98 3.51 -6.47
CA GLN A 65 9.40 3.39 -6.83
C GLN A 65 9.70 4.10 -8.15
N ARG A 66 8.83 3.97 -9.15
CA ARG A 66 8.96 4.71 -10.42
C ARG A 66 8.91 6.23 -10.20
N ALA A 67 7.95 6.74 -9.44
CA ALA A 67 7.81 8.16 -9.14
C ALA A 67 9.08 8.73 -8.47
N ILE A 68 9.61 8.00 -7.49
CA ILE A 68 10.83 8.38 -6.78
C ILE A 68 12.05 8.38 -7.69
N ARG A 69 12.24 7.37 -8.55
CA ARG A 69 13.32 7.36 -9.55
C ARG A 69 13.24 8.54 -10.51
N GLU A 70 12.07 8.79 -11.09
CA GLU A 70 11.86 9.93 -11.99
C GLU A 70 12.12 11.28 -11.29
N LEU A 71 11.77 11.42 -10.01
CA LEU A 71 12.06 12.62 -9.22
C LEU A 71 13.56 12.80 -8.98
N ARG A 72 14.29 11.73 -8.62
CA ARG A 72 15.75 11.79 -8.50
C ARG A 72 16.40 12.21 -9.81
N GLU A 73 16.01 11.58 -10.92
CA GLU A 73 16.56 11.86 -12.26
C GLU A 73 16.31 13.31 -12.70
N SER A 74 15.09 13.82 -12.51
CA SER A 74 14.70 15.17 -12.95
C SER A 74 15.21 16.30 -12.06
N THR A 75 15.43 16.04 -10.76
CA THR A 75 15.84 17.07 -9.80
C THR A 75 17.31 16.99 -9.40
N GLY A 76 17.97 15.85 -9.59
CA GLY A 76 19.30 15.56 -9.06
C GLY A 76 19.34 15.37 -7.54
N ASP A 77 18.19 15.36 -6.86
CA ASP A 77 18.10 15.24 -5.41
C ASP A 77 17.98 13.77 -4.98
N ASN A 78 19.08 13.22 -4.48
CA ASN A 78 19.13 11.83 -4.00
C ASN A 78 18.36 11.58 -2.69
N ALA A 79 17.77 12.61 -2.06
CA ALA A 79 16.96 12.44 -0.85
C ALA A 79 15.56 11.85 -1.13
N TYR A 80 15.12 11.82 -2.39
CA TYR A 80 13.87 11.12 -2.73
C TYR A 80 14.07 9.61 -2.57
N THR A 81 13.28 8.97 -1.71
CA THR A 81 13.44 7.56 -1.33
C THR A 81 12.08 6.87 -1.20
N PHE A 82 11.96 5.66 -1.73
CA PHE A 82 10.84 4.76 -1.45
C PHE A 82 11.25 3.67 -0.45
N VAL A 83 10.48 3.57 0.63
CA VAL A 83 10.68 2.62 1.72
C VAL A 83 9.56 1.59 1.68
N ALA A 84 9.91 0.36 1.31
CA ALA A 84 8.98 -0.78 1.40
C ALA A 84 9.08 -1.42 2.78
N VAL A 85 7.92 -1.62 3.43
CA VAL A 85 7.85 -2.20 4.77
C VAL A 85 7.05 -3.49 4.72
N ARG A 86 7.64 -4.61 5.14
CA ARG A 86 6.89 -5.84 5.41
C ARG A 86 6.38 -5.81 6.85
N LEU A 87 5.14 -6.21 7.06
CA LEU A 87 4.42 -6.10 8.34
C LEU A 87 3.85 -7.45 8.80
N PRO A 88 4.69 -8.50 8.97
CA PRO A 88 4.19 -9.81 9.31
C PRO A 88 3.66 -9.85 10.75
N TYR A 89 2.66 -10.70 10.99
CA TYR A 89 2.30 -11.14 12.33
C TYR A 89 2.97 -12.51 12.60
N HIS A 90 4.18 -12.49 13.16
CA HIS A 90 5.08 -13.66 13.25
C HIS A 90 5.46 -14.27 11.88
N ILE A 91 5.36 -15.59 11.71
CA ILE A 91 5.66 -16.28 10.45
C ILE A 91 4.32 -16.59 9.78
N GLN A 92 4.01 -15.87 8.71
CA GLN A 92 2.79 -16.07 7.93
C GLN A 92 3.07 -16.84 6.64
N HIS A 93 2.03 -17.47 6.09
CA HIS A 93 2.13 -18.27 4.87
C HIS A 93 2.34 -17.42 3.60
N ASP A 94 1.89 -16.17 3.60
CA ASP A 94 1.99 -15.20 2.51
C ASP A 94 3.33 -14.44 2.48
N GLU A 95 4.23 -14.70 3.42
CA GLU A 95 5.55 -14.06 3.51
C GLU A 95 6.39 -14.25 2.23
N HIS A 96 6.21 -15.38 1.54
CA HIS A 96 6.84 -15.63 0.25
C HIS A 96 6.35 -14.64 -0.83
N GLU A 97 5.04 -14.37 -0.88
CA GLU A 97 4.45 -13.43 -1.84
C GLU A 97 4.85 -11.99 -1.52
N ALA A 98 4.88 -11.63 -0.23
CA ALA A 98 5.37 -10.32 0.21
C ALA A 98 6.84 -10.12 -0.16
N THR A 99 7.68 -11.14 0.03
CA THR A 99 9.11 -11.09 -0.35
C THR A 99 9.26 -10.97 -1.86
N ALA A 100 8.57 -11.81 -2.65
CA ALA A 100 8.60 -11.75 -4.10
C ALA A 100 8.14 -10.38 -4.64
N SER A 101 7.13 -9.79 -4.01
CA SER A 101 6.66 -8.44 -4.34
C SER A 101 7.72 -7.37 -4.06
N VAL A 102 8.35 -7.40 -2.88
CA VAL A 102 9.45 -6.47 -2.55
C VAL A 102 10.63 -6.62 -3.52
N ASP A 103 10.99 -7.85 -3.86
CA ASP A 103 12.06 -8.13 -4.83
C ASP A 103 11.73 -7.57 -6.21
N PHE A 104 10.50 -7.75 -6.68
CA PHE A 104 10.05 -7.24 -7.98
C PHE A 104 9.98 -5.71 -8.01
N ILE A 105 9.52 -5.08 -6.92
CA ILE A 105 9.49 -3.61 -6.82
C ILE A 105 10.92 -3.05 -6.84
N ASN A 106 11.86 -3.75 -6.22
CA ASN A 106 13.23 -3.31 -5.99
C ASN A 106 13.30 -1.89 -5.38
N PRO A 107 12.74 -1.71 -4.16
CA PRO A 107 12.67 -0.42 -3.49
C PRO A 107 14.06 0.05 -3.06
N ASP A 108 14.19 1.35 -2.80
CA ASP A 108 15.44 1.93 -2.31
C ASP A 108 15.79 1.43 -0.90
N GLU A 109 14.78 1.28 -0.04
CA GLU A 109 14.92 0.72 1.29
C GLU A 109 13.90 -0.40 1.56
N ARG A 110 14.36 -1.43 2.28
CA ARG A 110 13.57 -2.61 2.66
C ARG A 110 13.59 -2.76 4.17
N HIS A 111 12.43 -2.70 4.80
CA HIS A 111 12.28 -2.88 6.24
C HIS A 111 11.31 -4.01 6.55
N THR A 112 11.44 -4.58 7.74
CA THR A 112 10.51 -5.58 8.27
C THR A 112 10.21 -5.25 9.71
N VAL A 113 8.92 -5.15 10.03
CA VAL A 113 8.44 -4.85 11.38
C VAL A 113 7.45 -5.94 11.76
N ASP A 114 7.87 -6.87 12.62
CA ASP A 114 6.95 -7.86 13.19
C ASP A 114 5.98 -7.13 14.12
N ILE A 115 4.70 -7.10 13.74
CA ILE A 115 3.67 -6.39 14.49
C ILE A 115 3.12 -7.24 15.64
N ALA A 116 3.43 -8.53 15.70
CA ALA A 116 2.83 -9.44 16.68
C ALA A 116 3.11 -9.06 18.14
N PRO A 117 4.32 -8.64 18.56
CA PRO A 117 4.55 -8.21 19.93
C PRO A 117 3.67 -7.04 20.35
N SER A 118 3.51 -6.04 19.46
CA SER A 118 2.70 -4.85 19.74
C SER A 118 1.21 -5.21 19.82
N VAL A 119 0.71 -6.02 18.88
CA VAL A 119 -0.69 -6.45 18.86
C VAL A 119 -1.00 -7.29 20.10
N LYS A 120 -0.14 -8.24 20.47
CA LYS A 120 -0.32 -9.06 21.69
C LYS A 120 -0.34 -8.21 22.95
N ALA A 121 0.59 -7.26 23.08
CA ALA A 121 0.63 -6.38 24.24
C ALA A 121 -0.65 -5.55 24.38
N LEU A 122 -1.24 -5.08 23.27
CA LEU A 122 -2.52 -4.37 23.28
C LEU A 122 -3.66 -5.31 23.69
N VAL A 123 -3.70 -6.51 23.14
CA VAL A 123 -4.69 -7.56 23.49
C VAL A 123 -4.62 -7.94 24.97
N ASP A 124 -3.45 -7.88 25.59
CA ASP A 124 -3.29 -8.16 27.03
C ASP A 124 -3.84 -7.04 27.94
N GLN A 125 -4.05 -5.81 27.43
CA GLN A 125 -4.59 -4.69 28.21
C GLN A 125 -6.13 -4.66 28.28
N ILE A 126 -6.80 -5.44 27.44
CA ILE A 126 -8.26 -5.44 27.29
C ILE A 126 -8.90 -6.66 27.97
N LYS A 127 -8.37 -7.06 29.14
CA LYS A 127 -8.82 -8.22 29.94
C LYS A 127 -10.29 -8.20 30.31
N ALA A 128 -10.92 -7.02 30.34
CA ALA A 128 -12.36 -6.86 30.57
C ALA A 128 -13.23 -7.69 29.60
N PHE A 129 -12.67 -8.09 28.45
CA PHE A 129 -13.32 -8.89 27.44
C PHE A 129 -12.94 -10.38 27.48
N GLU A 130 -12.07 -10.81 28.40
CA GLU A 130 -11.72 -12.23 28.59
C GLU A 130 -12.93 -13.03 29.09
N GLY A 131 -13.19 -14.18 28.48
CA GLY A 131 -14.33 -15.05 28.82
C GLY A 131 -15.69 -14.59 28.30
N GLN A 132 -15.76 -13.47 27.57
CA GLN A 132 -16.99 -13.03 26.89
C GLN A 132 -17.28 -13.91 25.66
N PRO A 133 -18.54 -14.03 25.23
CA PRO A 133 -18.91 -14.85 24.07
C PRO A 133 -18.27 -14.30 22.78
N ALA A 134 -17.89 -15.19 21.85
CA ALA A 134 -17.15 -14.86 20.62
C ALA A 134 -17.74 -13.66 19.85
N ASN A 135 -19.06 -13.59 19.70
CA ASN A 135 -19.75 -12.48 19.02
C ASN A 135 -19.58 -11.09 19.68
N THR A 136 -19.12 -11.06 20.93
CA THR A 136 -18.86 -9.84 21.71
C THR A 136 -17.38 -9.44 21.65
N VAL A 137 -16.49 -10.37 21.29
CA VAL A 137 -15.02 -10.22 21.29
C VAL A 137 -14.38 -10.24 19.90
N ASP A 138 -15.13 -10.65 18.88
CA ASP A 138 -14.69 -10.78 17.48
C ASP A 138 -14.03 -9.49 16.95
N PHE A 139 -14.66 -8.33 17.21
CA PHE A 139 -14.12 -7.02 16.83
C PHE A 139 -12.81 -6.64 17.53
N VAL A 140 -12.47 -7.33 18.63
CA VAL A 140 -11.46 -6.89 19.60
C VAL A 140 -10.18 -7.72 19.51
N LYS A 141 -10.25 -9.03 19.23
CA LYS A 141 -9.06 -9.90 19.14
C LYS A 141 -8.86 -10.53 17.75
N GLY A 142 -9.87 -10.47 16.86
CA GLY A 142 -9.87 -11.18 15.58
C GLY A 142 -10.05 -12.69 15.72
#